data_AF-A0A9Q0PF28-F1
#
_entry.id   AF-A0A9Q0PF28-F1
#
_cell.length_a   1.000
_cell.length_b   1.000
_cell.length_c   1.000
_cell.angle_alpha   90.00
_cell.angle_beta   90.00
_cell.angle_gamma   90.00
#
_symmetry.space_group_name_H-M   'P 1'
#
loop_
_entity.id
_entity.type
_entity.pdbx_description
1 polymer ?
#
loop_
_entity_poly.entity_id
_entity_poly.type
_entity_poly.pdbx_seq_one_letter_code
_entity_poly.pdbx_strand_id
1 'polypeptide(L)'
;MEFKDRIKITALTIASLAALSSVIFLITSSSSFKHYRRRRRKQQQKQSSSCYLQSHQKPQLSFKRVLLDNSFSQFKHLNLHAPNSSNLHPYEAEIKNLIENPESFEDLYSDHQKMSDFFSYVWIETEAQLKDLAHTLSKHKVFAVDTEQHSLRSFLGFTALIQISTRNEDYLVDTIALHDAMGVLAPVFADPTICKVFHGADNDVLWLQRDFHIYVVNLFDTAKACEVLSKPQKSLAYLLETYCGVATKQIATA
;
A
#
# COMPACT_ATOMS: atom_id res chain seq x y z
N MET A 1 -41.48 -16.51 -69.55
CA MET A 1 -41.30 -15.57 -68.42
C MET A 1 -39.86 -15.09 -68.47
N GLU A 2 -39.65 -13.88 -68.96
CA GLU A 2 -38.33 -13.36 -69.30
C GLU A 2 -37.42 -13.22 -68.08
N PHE A 3 -36.11 -13.38 -68.30
CA PHE A 3 -35.05 -13.24 -67.29
C PHE A 3 -35.14 -11.93 -66.49
N LYS A 4 -35.65 -10.85 -67.10
CA LYS A 4 -35.88 -9.56 -66.46
C LYS A 4 -36.94 -9.59 -65.35
N ASP A 5 -37.98 -10.42 -65.48
CA ASP A 5 -39.05 -10.50 -64.48
C ASP A 5 -38.61 -11.27 -63.23
N ARG A 6 -37.76 -12.28 -63.39
CA ARG A 6 -37.16 -13.02 -62.27
C ARG A 6 -36.25 -12.12 -61.43
N ILE A 7 -35.44 -11.27 -62.07
CA ILE A 7 -34.56 -10.30 -61.38
C ILE A 7 -35.38 -9.28 -60.59
N LYS A 8 -36.46 -8.75 -61.17
CA LYS A 8 -37.34 -7.81 -60.47
C LYS A 8 -38.00 -8.42 -59.25
N ILE A 9 -38.48 -9.67 -59.34
CA ILE A 9 -39.11 -10.37 -58.21
C ILE A 9 -38.07 -10.68 -57.10
N THR A 10 -36.85 -11.08 -57.46
CA THR A 10 -35.76 -11.29 -56.48
C THR A 10 -35.31 -9.97 -55.83
N ALA A 11 -35.25 -8.87 -56.58
CA ALA A 11 -34.90 -7.57 -56.02
C ALA A 11 -36.00 -7.05 -55.06
N LEU A 12 -37.29 -7.26 -55.40
CA LEU A 12 -38.42 -6.85 -54.56
C LEU A 12 -38.48 -7.65 -53.25
N THR A 13 -38.14 -8.94 -53.30
CA THR A 13 -38.11 -9.82 -52.12
C THR A 13 -36.91 -9.58 -51.20
N ILE A 14 -35.74 -9.24 -51.76
CA ILE A 14 -34.57 -8.84 -50.96
C ILE A 14 -34.82 -7.47 -50.29
N ALA A 15 -35.44 -6.52 -51.00
CA ALA A 15 -35.76 -5.20 -50.45
C ALA A 15 -36.78 -5.28 -49.29
N SER A 16 -37.78 -6.18 -49.39
CA SER A 16 -38.78 -6.35 -48.31
C SER A 16 -38.19 -7.02 -47.06
N LEU A 17 -37.28 -7.99 -47.23
CA LEU A 17 -36.56 -8.63 -46.11
C LEU A 17 -35.62 -7.65 -45.38
N ALA A 18 -34.91 -6.79 -46.12
CA ALA A 18 -34.03 -5.78 -45.54
C ALA A 18 -34.80 -4.66 -44.79
N ALA A 19 -36.00 -4.31 -45.27
CA ALA A 19 -36.87 -3.35 -44.59
C ALA A 19 -37.41 -3.92 -43.26
N LEU A 20 -37.75 -5.22 -43.22
CA LEU A 20 -38.22 -5.86 -41.99
C LEU A 20 -37.09 -6.01 -40.94
N SER A 21 -35.86 -6.34 -41.36
CA SER A 21 -34.73 -6.47 -40.43
C SER A 21 -34.31 -5.14 -39.81
N SER A 22 -34.39 -4.04 -40.56
CA SER A 22 -34.05 -2.70 -40.08
C SER A 22 -35.10 -2.16 -39.09
N VAL A 23 -36.39 -2.44 -39.30
CA VAL A 23 -37.45 -2.10 -38.35
C VAL A 23 -37.31 -2.91 -37.05
N ILE A 24 -37.01 -4.20 -37.12
CA ILE A 24 -36.75 -5.03 -35.93
C ILE A 24 -35.52 -4.52 -35.17
N PHE A 25 -34.44 -4.15 -35.86
CA PHE A 25 -33.22 -3.60 -35.25
C PHE A 25 -33.47 -2.25 -34.54
N LEU A 26 -34.34 -1.40 -35.09
CA LEU A 26 -34.73 -0.13 -34.45
C LEU A 26 -35.62 -0.36 -33.20
N ILE A 27 -36.50 -1.36 -33.22
CA ILE A 27 -37.34 -1.73 -32.06
C ILE A 27 -36.51 -2.38 -30.94
N THR A 28 -35.56 -3.26 -31.26
CA THR A 28 -34.65 -3.87 -30.27
C THR A 28 -33.63 -2.86 -29.74
N SER A 29 -33.16 -1.93 -30.57
CA SER A 29 -32.26 -0.85 -30.13
C SER A 29 -32.98 0.13 -29.21
N SER A 30 -34.22 0.53 -29.51
CA SER A 30 -34.98 1.47 -28.67
C SER A 30 -35.40 0.87 -27.32
N SER A 31 -35.72 -0.42 -27.27
CA SER A 31 -35.99 -1.15 -26.01
C SER A 31 -34.71 -1.37 -25.19
N SER A 32 -33.60 -1.73 -25.83
CA SER A 32 -32.29 -1.85 -25.19
C SER A 32 -31.77 -0.51 -24.66
N PHE A 33 -31.98 0.58 -25.41
CA PHE A 33 -31.57 1.93 -25.00
C PHE A 33 -32.44 2.47 -23.84
N LYS A 34 -33.74 2.16 -23.83
CA LYS A 34 -34.64 2.45 -22.70
C LYS A 34 -34.25 1.63 -21.46
N HIS A 35 -33.86 0.37 -21.62
CA HIS A 35 -33.36 -0.46 -20.51
C HIS A 35 -32.02 0.04 -19.97
N TYR A 36 -31.09 0.42 -20.85
CA TYR A 36 -29.82 1.04 -20.49
C TYR A 36 -30.02 2.37 -19.73
N ARG A 37 -30.91 3.26 -20.22
CA ARG A 37 -31.22 4.53 -19.57
C ARG A 37 -31.94 4.34 -18.22
N ARG A 38 -32.79 3.32 -18.06
CA ARG A 38 -33.38 2.94 -16.75
C ARG A 38 -32.34 2.38 -15.78
N ARG A 39 -31.37 1.56 -16.24
CA ARG A 39 -30.24 1.10 -15.42
C ARG A 39 -29.35 2.25 -14.98
N ARG A 40 -29.05 3.20 -15.87
CA ARG A 40 -28.23 4.38 -15.55
C ARG A 40 -28.94 5.33 -14.56
N ARG A 41 -30.26 5.52 -14.69
CA ARG A 41 -31.07 6.24 -13.67
C ARG A 41 -31.15 5.51 -12.33
N LYS A 42 -31.28 4.17 -12.32
CA LYS A 42 -31.21 3.37 -11.09
C LYS A 42 -29.81 3.38 -10.46
N GLN A 43 -28.73 3.45 -11.24
CA GLN A 43 -27.36 3.60 -10.74
C GLN A 43 -27.12 5.01 -10.18
N GLN A 44 -27.61 6.07 -10.83
CA GLN A 44 -27.54 7.43 -10.29
C GLN A 44 -28.41 7.63 -9.05
N GLN A 45 -29.58 6.98 -8.95
CA GLN A 45 -30.40 6.99 -7.73
C GLN A 45 -29.80 6.15 -6.58
N LYS A 46 -28.88 5.22 -6.86
CA LYS A 46 -28.18 4.43 -5.84
C LYS A 46 -26.88 5.09 -5.35
N GLN A 47 -26.55 6.27 -5.84
CA GLN A 47 -25.39 7.09 -5.44
C GLN A 47 -25.78 8.30 -4.57
N SER A 48 -26.87 8.21 -3.79
CA SER A 48 -27.20 9.21 -2.77
C SER A 48 -27.05 8.72 -1.33
N SER A 49 -26.35 7.61 -1.10
CA SER A 49 -25.84 7.30 0.23
C SER A 49 -24.46 7.93 0.34
N SER A 50 -24.40 9.12 0.95
CA SER A 50 -23.16 9.70 1.46
C SER A 50 -22.32 8.59 2.09
N CYS A 51 -21.11 8.31 1.57
CA CYS A 51 -20.29 7.18 2.05
C CYS A 51 -19.91 7.33 3.54
N TYR A 52 -20.13 8.52 4.10
CA TYR A 52 -19.93 8.87 5.50
C TYR A 52 -21.02 8.31 6.45
N LEU A 53 -22.10 7.69 5.95
CA LEU A 53 -23.24 7.23 6.77
C LEU A 53 -23.19 5.77 7.22
N GLN A 54 -22.25 4.95 6.75
CA GLN A 54 -21.88 3.72 7.47
C GLN A 54 -20.84 4.10 8.51
N SER A 55 -21.30 4.40 9.73
CA SER A 55 -20.41 4.71 10.85
C SER A 55 -19.66 3.47 11.30
N HIS A 56 -18.66 3.04 10.52
CA HIS A 56 -17.68 2.09 10.99
C HIS A 56 -17.05 2.64 12.26
N GLN A 57 -17.07 1.82 13.32
CA GLN A 57 -16.48 2.15 14.60
C GLN A 57 -15.03 2.58 14.38
N LYS A 58 -14.63 3.65 15.07
CA LYS A 58 -13.25 4.14 15.01
C LYS A 58 -12.33 3.05 15.59
N PRO A 59 -11.32 2.56 14.84
CA PRO A 59 -10.38 1.56 15.35
C PRO A 59 -9.66 2.05 16.60
N GLN A 60 -9.45 3.35 16.73
CA GLN A 60 -8.75 3.91 17.88
C GLN A 60 -9.48 3.72 19.22
N LEU A 61 -10.75 3.31 19.20
CA LEU A 61 -11.50 2.98 20.41
C LEU A 61 -11.07 1.64 21.05
N SER A 62 -10.34 0.79 20.32
CA SER A 62 -9.84 -0.49 20.85
C SER A 62 -8.39 -0.45 21.32
N PHE A 63 -7.66 0.64 21.09
CA PHE A 63 -6.25 0.77 21.49
C PHE A 63 -6.13 0.99 23.00
N LYS A 64 -5.24 0.24 23.66
CA LYS A 64 -5.14 0.20 25.13
C LYS A 64 -3.90 0.90 25.68
N ARG A 65 -2.76 0.81 25.00
CA ARG A 65 -1.44 1.23 25.54
C ARG A 65 -0.99 2.58 25.03
N VAL A 66 -1.28 2.89 23.77
CA VAL A 66 -0.95 4.20 23.19
C VAL A 66 -2.17 5.06 23.35
N LEU A 67 -2.18 5.81 24.45
CA LEU A 67 -3.23 6.78 24.72
C LEU A 67 -3.18 7.85 23.62
N LEU A 68 -4.34 8.13 23.02
CA LEU A 68 -4.54 9.21 22.04
C LEU A 68 -4.38 10.58 22.73
N ASP A 69 -3.17 10.89 23.18
CA ASP A 69 -2.84 12.18 23.73
C ASP A 69 -2.61 13.18 22.58
N ASN A 70 -3.65 13.96 22.30
CA ASN A 70 -3.59 15.05 21.32
C ASN A 70 -3.30 16.41 22.00
N SER A 71 -2.78 16.41 23.23
CA SER A 71 -2.31 17.63 23.87
C SER A 71 -1.08 18.18 23.15
N PHE A 72 -0.81 19.47 23.35
CA PHE A 72 0.42 20.12 22.84
C PHE A 72 1.66 19.78 23.69
N SER A 73 1.60 18.72 24.50
CA SER A 73 2.76 18.28 25.26
C SER A 73 3.82 17.71 24.33
N GLN A 74 5.08 17.83 24.73
CA GLN A 74 6.17 17.29 23.93
C GLN A 74 6.08 15.76 23.88
N PHE A 75 6.30 15.17 22.70
CA PHE A 75 6.37 13.73 22.52
C PHE A 75 7.42 13.13 23.47
N LYS A 76 7.06 12.05 24.15
CA LYS A 76 7.92 11.35 25.11
C LYS A 76 8.33 10.03 24.51
N HIS A 77 9.62 9.88 24.23
CA HIS A 77 10.18 8.62 23.80
C HIS A 77 10.05 7.57 24.93
N LEU A 78 9.69 6.33 24.58
CA LEU A 78 9.71 5.21 25.50
C LEU A 78 11.17 4.87 25.84
N ASN A 79 11.61 5.23 27.04
CA ASN A 79 12.93 4.87 27.57
C ASN A 79 12.78 3.90 28.75
N LEU A 80 13.08 2.62 28.53
CA LEU A 80 13.00 1.57 29.55
C LEU A 80 14.14 1.64 30.57
N HIS A 81 15.27 2.27 30.22
CA HIS A 81 16.50 2.27 31.02
C HIS A 81 16.74 3.58 31.79
N ALA A 82 16.14 4.69 31.36
CA ALA A 82 16.24 5.99 32.05
C ALA A 82 14.93 6.80 31.91
N PRO A 83 13.93 6.57 32.79
CA PRO A 83 12.63 7.23 32.71
C PRO A 83 12.66 8.76 32.94
N ASN A 84 13.80 9.31 33.39
CA ASN A 84 13.99 10.72 33.72
C ASN A 84 15.04 11.43 32.85
N SER A 85 15.52 10.82 31.76
CA SER A 85 16.50 11.47 30.87
C SER A 85 15.82 12.33 29.79
N SER A 86 16.56 13.31 29.30
CA SER A 86 16.23 14.24 28.20
C SER A 86 15.38 13.65 27.06
N ASN A 87 14.52 14.48 26.45
CA ASN A 87 13.73 14.19 25.22
C ASN A 87 14.62 14.01 23.96
N LEU A 88 15.76 13.35 24.10
CA LEU A 88 16.65 12.98 23.00
C LEU A 88 16.15 11.67 22.38
N HIS A 89 16.55 11.46 21.13
CA HIS A 89 16.19 10.25 20.40
C HIS A 89 16.89 9.03 21.03
N PRO A 90 16.17 7.94 21.39
CA PRO A 90 16.74 6.83 22.16
C PRO A 90 17.93 6.12 21.51
N TYR A 91 17.99 6.13 20.18
CA TYR A 91 19.05 5.49 19.39
C TYR A 91 19.99 6.50 18.70
N GLU A 92 20.07 7.74 19.20
CA GLU A 92 20.92 8.78 18.59
C GLU A 92 22.39 8.37 18.51
N ALA A 93 22.92 7.76 19.58
CA ALA A 93 24.33 7.36 19.65
C ALA A 93 24.65 6.23 18.66
N GLU A 94 23.77 5.23 18.55
CA GLU A 94 23.87 4.10 17.65
C GLU A 94 23.83 4.54 16.19
N ILE A 95 22.90 5.44 15.85
CA ILE A 95 22.79 6.02 14.52
C ILE A 95 24.04 6.83 14.17
N LYS A 96 24.50 7.69 15.10
CA LYS A 96 25.70 8.50 14.88
C LYS A 96 26.94 7.63 14.67
N ASN A 97 27.10 6.57 15.46
CA ASN A 97 28.21 5.63 15.31
C ASN A 97 28.21 4.95 13.94
N LEU A 98 27.04 4.56 13.41
CA LEU A 98 26.94 3.99 12.06
C LEU A 98 27.27 4.99 10.95
N ILE A 99 26.93 6.27 11.12
CA ILE A 99 27.29 7.32 10.17
C ILE A 99 28.82 7.54 10.15
N GLU A 100 29.44 7.52 11.33
CA GLU A 100 30.90 7.70 11.46
C GLU A 100 31.69 6.46 11.03
N ASN A 101 31.12 5.27 11.25
CA ASN A 101 31.74 3.97 10.96
C ASN A 101 30.78 3.08 10.14
N PRO A 102 30.57 3.38 8.84
CA PRO A 102 29.64 2.61 8.02
C PRO A 102 30.15 1.18 7.81
N GLU A 103 29.27 0.19 7.98
CA GLU A 103 29.58 -1.19 7.63
C GLU A 103 29.69 -1.35 6.11
N SER A 104 30.54 -2.28 5.66
CA SER A 104 30.68 -2.59 4.24
C SER A 104 29.41 -3.26 3.69
N PHE A 105 28.93 -2.78 2.55
CA PHE A 105 27.74 -3.31 1.86
C PHE A 105 28.05 -4.53 0.96
N GLU A 106 29.31 -4.97 0.89
CA GLU A 106 29.79 -5.98 -0.06
C GLU A 106 29.02 -7.31 0.03
N ASP A 107 28.59 -7.71 1.22
CA ASP A 107 27.87 -8.97 1.45
C ASP A 107 26.40 -8.96 0.98
N LEU A 108 25.81 -7.79 0.70
CA LEU A 108 24.39 -7.66 0.32
C LEU A 108 24.11 -7.93 -1.17
N TYR A 109 25.16 -7.99 -1.99
CA TYR A 109 25.08 -8.05 -3.46
C TYR A 109 25.08 -9.46 -4.06
N SER A 110 25.16 -10.51 -3.23
CA SER A 110 25.54 -11.84 -3.72
C SER A 110 24.43 -12.67 -4.37
N ASP A 111 23.19 -12.21 -4.45
CA ASP A 111 22.11 -13.02 -5.03
C ASP A 111 21.16 -12.24 -5.94
N HIS A 112 21.32 -12.43 -7.25
CA HIS A 112 20.35 -12.02 -8.26
C HIS A 112 19.28 -13.12 -8.41
N GLN A 113 18.50 -13.36 -7.35
CA GLN A 113 17.31 -14.19 -7.51
C GLN A 113 16.27 -13.47 -8.37
N LYS A 114 15.79 -14.17 -9.40
CA LYS A 114 14.61 -13.75 -10.16
C LYS A 114 13.44 -13.66 -9.20
N MET A 115 12.68 -12.56 -9.26
CA MET A 115 11.35 -12.47 -8.65
C MET A 115 10.55 -13.70 -9.08
N SER A 116 9.98 -14.42 -8.11
CA SER A 116 9.09 -15.54 -8.40
C SER A 116 7.78 -14.99 -8.97
N ASP A 117 7.21 -15.67 -9.99
CA ASP A 117 5.91 -15.31 -10.57
C ASP A 117 4.71 -15.56 -9.63
N PHE A 118 4.97 -16.00 -8.39
CA PHE A 118 3.96 -16.30 -7.38
C PHE A 118 3.76 -15.11 -6.42
N PHE A 119 2.63 -14.44 -6.56
CA PHE A 119 2.19 -13.33 -5.70
C PHE A 119 1.55 -13.83 -4.39
N SER A 120 2.34 -14.49 -3.54
CA SER A 120 1.87 -14.90 -2.21
C SER A 120 2.38 -13.94 -1.15
N TYR A 121 1.52 -13.55 -0.23
CA TYR A 121 1.88 -12.77 0.96
C TYR A 121 1.37 -13.46 2.21
N VAL A 122 1.98 -13.14 3.36
CA VAL A 122 1.53 -13.60 4.67
C VAL A 122 0.84 -12.45 5.40
N TRP A 123 -0.41 -12.67 5.78
CA TRP A 123 -1.19 -11.74 6.60
C TRP A 123 -0.90 -11.97 8.08
N ILE A 124 -0.51 -10.91 8.80
CA ILE A 124 -0.12 -10.95 10.20
C ILE A 124 -1.13 -10.12 11.00
N GLU A 125 -1.96 -10.80 11.79
CA GLU A 125 -3.03 -10.16 12.58
C GLU A 125 -3.08 -10.63 14.04
N THR A 126 -2.21 -11.57 14.43
CA THR A 126 -2.11 -12.08 15.80
C THR A 126 -0.73 -11.84 16.40
N GLU A 127 -0.67 -11.67 17.73
CA GLU A 127 0.60 -11.44 18.43
C GLU A 127 1.59 -12.62 18.26
N ALA A 128 1.09 -13.85 18.13
CA ALA A 128 1.91 -15.02 17.86
C ALA A 128 2.60 -14.91 16.49
N GLN A 129 1.84 -14.61 15.43
CA GLN A 129 2.39 -14.39 14.10
C GLN A 129 3.37 -13.21 14.07
N LEU A 130 3.12 -12.15 14.83
CA LEU A 130 4.02 -11.00 14.93
C LEU A 130 5.36 -11.38 15.58
N LYS A 131 5.35 -12.25 16.59
CA LYS A 131 6.57 -12.79 17.22
C LYS A 131 7.34 -13.68 16.25
N ASP A 132 6.64 -14.54 15.51
CA ASP A 132 7.25 -15.38 14.50
C ASP A 132 7.89 -14.54 13.38
N LEU A 133 7.22 -13.47 12.94
CA LEU A 133 7.78 -12.50 12.01
C LEU A 133 9.05 -11.85 12.58
N ALA A 134 9.01 -11.33 13.81
CA ALA A 134 10.18 -10.73 14.44
C ALA A 134 11.37 -11.72 14.48
N HIS A 135 11.12 -12.98 14.83
CA HIS A 135 12.14 -14.02 14.81
C HIS A 135 12.67 -14.29 13.39
N THR A 136 11.81 -14.32 12.38
CA THR A 136 12.21 -14.48 10.97
C THR A 136 13.08 -13.29 10.51
N LEU A 137 12.69 -12.06 10.81
CA LEU A 137 13.45 -10.86 10.45
C LEU A 137 14.83 -10.83 11.11
N SER A 138 14.95 -11.31 12.36
CA SER A 138 16.24 -11.39 13.05
C SER A 138 17.30 -12.28 12.37
N LYS A 139 16.88 -13.16 11.45
CA LYS A 139 17.77 -14.05 10.69
C LYS A 139 18.23 -13.45 9.37
N HIS A 140 17.66 -12.32 8.96
CA HIS A 140 17.96 -11.67 7.70
C HIS A 140 18.96 -10.54 7.90
N LYS A 141 19.81 -10.29 6.90
CA LYS A 141 20.71 -9.13 6.86
C LYS A 141 20.05 -7.87 6.31
N VAL A 142 18.94 -8.04 5.59
CA VAL A 142 18.20 -6.94 4.98
C VAL A 142 16.72 -7.30 4.88
N PHE A 143 15.85 -6.34 5.11
CA PHE A 143 14.44 -6.41 4.75
C PHE A 143 13.94 -5.02 4.34
N ALA A 144 12.95 -4.98 3.44
CA ALA A 144 12.30 -3.76 3.01
C ALA A 144 11.07 -3.48 3.85
N VAL A 145 10.73 -2.21 4.04
CA VAL A 145 9.60 -1.75 4.84
C VAL A 145 8.89 -0.60 4.12
N ASP A 146 7.57 -0.59 4.20
CA ASP A 146 6.70 0.51 3.79
C ASP A 146 5.52 0.61 4.76
N THR A 147 4.88 1.77 4.87
CA THR A 147 3.76 1.95 5.80
C THR A 147 2.58 2.68 5.16
N GLU A 148 1.37 2.30 5.54
CA GLU A 148 0.14 2.97 5.13
C GLU A 148 -0.48 3.73 6.28
N GLN A 149 -0.82 4.99 6.04
CA GLN A 149 -1.29 5.92 7.06
C GLN A 149 -2.74 6.36 6.81
N HIS A 150 -3.55 6.47 7.87
CA HIS A 150 -4.89 7.06 7.81
C HIS A 150 -5.05 8.29 8.71
N SER A 151 -5.28 9.47 8.11
CA SER A 151 -5.41 10.75 8.82
C SER A 151 -6.83 11.35 8.77
N LEU A 152 -7.71 10.95 7.85
CA LEU A 152 -9.01 11.61 7.67
C LEU A 152 -9.88 11.61 8.94
N ARG A 153 -9.88 10.52 9.72
CA ARG A 153 -10.65 10.38 10.97
C ARG A 153 -9.77 10.36 12.23
N SER A 154 -8.57 10.94 12.18
CA SER A 154 -7.63 10.97 13.31
C SER A 154 -6.85 12.28 13.32
N PHE A 155 -6.67 12.92 14.48
CA PHE A 155 -5.99 14.23 14.54
C PHE A 155 -4.52 14.14 14.10
N LEU A 156 -3.73 13.28 14.74
CA LEU A 156 -2.34 13.01 14.34
C LEU A 156 -2.23 11.97 13.23
N GLY A 157 -3.32 11.24 12.96
CA GLY A 157 -3.25 10.03 12.15
C GLY A 157 -3.15 8.74 12.96
N PHE A 158 -3.10 7.61 12.26
CA PHE A 158 -2.57 6.34 12.76
C PHE A 158 -2.01 5.54 11.56
N THR A 159 -0.98 4.73 11.79
CA THR A 159 -0.55 3.71 10.84
C THR A 159 -1.58 2.59 10.80
N ALA A 160 -2.06 2.26 9.60
CA ALA A 160 -3.10 1.27 9.37
C ALA A 160 -2.52 -0.07 8.88
N LEU A 161 -1.40 -0.04 8.15
CA LEU A 161 -0.72 -1.22 7.66
C LEU A 161 0.80 -0.98 7.66
N ILE A 162 1.56 -2.05 7.86
CA ILE A 162 2.98 -2.09 7.56
C ILE A 162 3.22 -3.24 6.59
N GLN A 163 3.97 -2.95 5.53
CA GLN A 163 4.44 -3.92 4.55
C GLN A 163 5.90 -4.23 4.85
N ILE A 164 6.26 -5.51 4.92
CA ILE A 164 7.64 -5.95 5.12
C ILE A 164 7.96 -7.00 4.07
N SER A 165 9.07 -6.84 3.37
CA SER A 165 9.54 -7.83 2.40
C SER A 165 10.92 -8.32 2.78
N THR A 166 11.07 -9.64 2.87
CA THR A 166 12.38 -10.28 2.86
C THR A 166 12.77 -10.63 1.43
N ARG A 167 13.85 -11.38 1.23
CA ARG A 167 14.17 -11.93 -0.10
C ARG A 167 13.17 -12.98 -0.56
N ASN A 168 12.49 -13.64 0.38
CA ASN A 168 11.75 -14.87 0.13
C ASN A 168 10.23 -14.69 0.26
N GLU A 169 9.77 -13.73 1.06
CA GLU A 169 8.37 -13.61 1.47
C GLU A 169 8.00 -12.15 1.76
N ASP A 170 6.76 -11.80 1.38
CA ASP A 170 6.11 -10.53 1.66
C ASP A 170 5.12 -10.68 2.81
N TYR A 171 5.14 -9.74 3.75
CA TYR A 171 4.28 -9.69 4.93
C TYR A 171 3.42 -8.43 4.91
N LEU A 172 2.13 -8.60 5.19
CA LEU A 172 1.20 -7.50 5.45
C LEU A 172 0.79 -7.56 6.91
N VAL A 173 1.18 -6.55 7.68
CA VAL A 173 0.96 -6.48 9.13
C VAL A 173 -0.22 -5.56 9.43
N ASP A 174 -1.30 -6.14 9.96
CA ASP A 174 -2.46 -5.39 10.44
C ASP A 174 -2.13 -4.67 11.75
N THR A 175 -1.64 -3.44 11.61
CA THR A 175 -1.27 -2.59 12.75
C THR A 175 -2.46 -2.08 13.54
N ILE A 176 -3.69 -2.16 13.02
CA ILE A 176 -4.90 -1.82 13.76
C ILE A 176 -5.21 -2.94 14.77
N ALA A 177 -5.21 -4.19 14.30
CA ALA A 177 -5.41 -5.36 15.16
C ALA A 177 -4.27 -5.53 16.18
N LEU A 178 -3.05 -5.22 15.77
CA LEU A 178 -1.82 -5.45 16.54
C LEU A 178 -1.28 -4.21 17.25
N HIS A 179 -2.01 -3.09 17.25
CA HIS A 179 -1.53 -1.78 17.72
C HIS A 179 -0.72 -1.85 19.02
N ASP A 180 -1.25 -2.51 20.05
CA ASP A 180 -0.64 -2.59 21.37
C ASP A 180 0.49 -3.63 21.48
N ALA A 181 0.66 -4.48 20.47
CA ALA A 181 1.66 -5.54 20.39
C ALA A 181 2.83 -5.19 19.46
N MET A 182 2.72 -4.14 18.64
CA MET A 182 3.73 -3.76 17.63
C MET A 182 5.15 -3.58 18.17
N GLY A 183 5.30 -3.21 19.45
CA GLY A 183 6.61 -3.10 20.12
C GLY A 183 7.46 -4.38 20.07
N VAL A 184 6.87 -5.54 19.76
CA VAL A 184 7.59 -6.80 19.47
C VAL A 184 8.61 -6.65 18.33
N LEU A 185 8.37 -5.78 17.35
CA LEU A 185 9.29 -5.53 16.23
C LEU A 185 10.43 -4.55 16.59
N ALA A 186 10.34 -3.83 17.71
CA ALA A 186 11.31 -2.79 18.04
C ALA A 186 12.77 -3.29 18.08
N PRO A 187 13.09 -4.48 18.64
CA PRO A 187 14.47 -4.96 18.67
C PRO A 187 15.08 -5.18 17.28
N VAL A 188 14.34 -5.76 16.33
CA VAL A 188 14.87 -6.04 14.98
C VAL A 188 14.97 -4.78 14.11
N PHE A 189 14.11 -3.79 14.34
CA PHE A 189 14.20 -2.47 13.70
C PHE A 189 15.38 -1.65 14.23
N ALA A 190 15.74 -1.83 15.51
CA ALA A 190 16.87 -1.18 16.15
C ALA A 190 18.22 -1.90 15.99
N ASP A 191 18.23 -3.13 15.46
CA ASP A 191 19.47 -3.89 15.26
C ASP A 191 20.35 -3.25 14.17
N PRO A 192 21.57 -2.76 14.51
CA PRO A 192 22.46 -2.11 13.55
C PRO A 192 23.00 -3.08 12.50
N THR A 193 22.98 -4.39 12.74
CA THR A 193 23.52 -5.42 11.83
C THR A 193 22.54 -5.86 10.74
N ILE A 194 21.32 -5.32 10.78
CA ILE A 194 20.25 -5.59 9.82
C ILE A 194 19.92 -4.29 9.09
N CYS A 195 20.03 -4.27 7.77
CA CYS A 195 19.66 -3.10 6.96
C CYS A 195 18.14 -3.05 6.74
N LYS A 196 17.53 -1.91 7.05
CA LYS A 196 16.11 -1.65 6.76
C LYS A 196 15.99 -0.76 5.54
N VAL A 197 15.46 -1.31 4.44
CA VAL A 197 15.31 -0.57 3.18
C VAL A 197 13.94 0.10 3.13
N PHE A 198 13.92 1.40 2.93
CA PHE A 198 12.70 2.19 2.72
C PHE A 198 12.78 2.98 1.41
N HIS A 199 11.67 3.61 1.03
CA HIS A 199 11.62 4.56 -0.07
C HIS A 199 10.96 5.87 0.38
N GLY A 200 11.77 6.91 0.64
CA GLY A 200 11.25 8.20 1.10
C GLY A 200 10.72 8.13 2.53
N ALA A 201 11.55 7.64 3.45
CA ALA A 201 11.16 7.21 4.80
C ALA A 201 10.83 8.36 5.78
N ASP A 202 10.85 9.61 5.32
CA ASP A 202 10.76 10.81 6.17
C ASP A 202 9.52 10.77 7.09
N ASN A 203 8.38 10.29 6.58
CA ASN A 203 7.15 10.14 7.36
C ASN A 203 7.05 8.80 8.08
N ASP A 204 7.47 7.71 7.45
CA ASP A 204 7.37 6.35 8.01
C ASP A 204 8.08 6.24 9.35
N VAL A 205 9.29 6.80 9.43
CA VAL A 205 10.08 6.83 10.67
C VAL A 205 9.33 7.56 11.78
N LEU A 206 8.67 8.68 11.49
CA LEU A 206 7.89 9.43 12.48
C LEU A 206 6.66 8.66 12.94
N TRP A 207 5.96 7.98 12.02
CA TRP A 207 4.76 7.21 12.36
C TRP A 207 5.09 5.97 13.19
N LEU A 208 6.17 5.25 12.87
CA LEU A 208 6.67 4.12 13.65
C LEU A 208 7.01 4.51 15.09
N GLN A 209 7.65 5.68 15.27
CA GLN A 209 7.98 6.20 16.59
C GLN A 209 6.72 6.60 17.36
N ARG A 210 5.84 7.39 16.72
CA ARG A 210 4.62 7.93 17.34
C ARG A 210 3.66 6.82 17.77
N ASP A 211 3.37 5.88 16.88
CA ASP A 211 2.31 4.90 17.09
C ASP A 211 2.79 3.66 17.84
N PHE A 212 4.07 3.29 17.70
CA PHE A 212 4.56 2.00 18.21
C PHE A 212 5.85 2.07 19.02
N HIS A 213 6.46 3.26 19.16
CA HIS A 213 7.81 3.43 19.75
C HIS A 213 8.87 2.53 19.08
N ILE A 214 8.71 2.29 17.79
CA ILE A 214 9.69 1.58 16.97
C ILE A 214 10.64 2.62 16.38
N TYR A 215 11.94 2.39 16.55
CA TYR A 215 13.02 3.24 16.02
C TYR A 215 13.83 2.43 15.03
N VAL A 216 14.33 3.09 13.97
CA VAL A 216 15.11 2.43 12.91
C VAL A 216 16.58 2.81 13.05
N VAL A 217 17.45 1.81 13.15
CA VAL A 217 18.91 1.95 13.10
C VAL A 217 19.40 1.22 11.85
N ASN A 218 20.41 1.70 11.12
CA ASN A 218 20.81 1.12 9.82
C ASN A 218 19.66 1.14 8.77
N LEU A 219 19.20 2.35 8.44
CA LEU A 219 18.20 2.59 7.39
C LEU A 219 18.88 2.92 6.06
N PHE A 220 18.44 2.28 4.98
CA PHE A 220 18.80 2.65 3.62
C PHE A 220 17.59 3.20 2.86
N ASP A 221 17.64 4.48 2.48
CA ASP A 221 16.56 5.13 1.75
C ASP A 221 16.85 5.18 0.24
N THR A 222 16.05 4.44 -0.53
CA THR A 222 16.18 4.37 -1.99
C THR A 222 15.84 5.68 -2.70
N ALA A 223 14.99 6.54 -2.14
CA ALA A 223 14.70 7.86 -2.70
C ALA A 223 15.91 8.80 -2.53
N LYS A 224 16.59 8.76 -1.37
CA LYS A 224 17.85 9.50 -1.16
C LYS A 224 18.97 8.95 -2.03
N ALA A 225 19.05 7.63 -2.20
CA ALA A 225 20.01 7.01 -3.11
C ALA A 225 19.80 7.49 -4.57
N CYS A 226 18.55 7.66 -5.03
CA CYS A 226 18.24 8.26 -6.33
C CYS A 226 18.78 9.68 -6.46
N GLU A 227 18.65 10.50 -5.42
CA GLU A 227 19.17 11.87 -5.40
C GLU A 227 20.70 11.88 -5.53
N VAL A 228 21.39 11.06 -4.73
CA VAL A 228 22.86 10.93 -4.78
C VAL A 228 23.33 10.42 -6.14
N LEU A 229 22.63 9.43 -6.71
CA LEU A 229 22.94 8.86 -8.03
C LEU A 229 22.44 9.73 -9.20
N SER A 230 21.87 10.92 -8.94
CA SER A 230 21.37 11.84 -9.95
C SER A 230 20.39 11.18 -10.93
N LYS A 231 19.47 10.35 -10.42
CA LYS A 231 18.44 9.70 -11.24
C LYS A 231 17.43 10.73 -11.76
N PRO A 232 16.86 10.53 -12.97
CA PRO A 232 15.87 11.44 -13.56
C PRO A 232 14.62 11.66 -12.69
N GLN A 233 14.21 10.63 -11.96
CA GLN A 233 13.12 10.69 -11.00
C GLN A 233 13.52 9.90 -9.74
N LYS A 234 12.88 10.23 -8.62
CA LYS A 234 13.08 9.58 -7.32
C LYS A 234 11.85 8.86 -6.79
N SER A 235 10.81 8.70 -7.61
CA SER A 235 9.57 8.04 -7.17
C SER A 235 9.71 6.52 -7.16
N LEU A 236 8.95 5.86 -6.28
CA LEU A 236 8.90 4.40 -6.22
C LEU A 236 8.39 3.82 -7.54
N ALA A 237 7.38 4.47 -8.14
CA ALA A 237 6.85 4.11 -9.45
C ALA A 237 7.95 4.09 -10.53
N TYR A 238 8.81 5.11 -10.57
CA TYR A 238 9.94 5.16 -11.50
C TYR A 238 10.93 4.01 -11.26
N LEU A 239 11.25 3.70 -10.00
CA LEU A 239 12.15 2.60 -9.66
C LEU A 239 11.57 1.24 -10.06
N LEU A 240 10.31 0.99 -9.76
CA LEU A 240 9.60 -0.25 -10.12
C LEU A 240 9.53 -0.43 -11.63
N GLU A 241 9.22 0.62 -12.38
CA GLU A 241 9.19 0.56 -13.84
C GLU A 241 10.58 0.32 -14.42
N THR A 242 11.59 1.06 -13.94
CA THR A 242 12.96 1.03 -14.48
C THR A 242 13.70 -0.26 -14.17
N TYR A 243 13.58 -0.77 -12.94
CA TYR A 243 14.37 -1.92 -12.48
C TYR A 243 13.59 -3.24 -12.42
N CYS A 244 12.27 -3.18 -12.23
CA CYS A 244 11.43 -4.38 -12.10
C CYS A 244 10.51 -4.59 -13.31
N GLY A 245 10.40 -3.63 -14.23
CA GLY A 245 9.43 -3.69 -15.34
C GLY A 245 7.97 -3.65 -14.87
N VAL A 246 7.71 -3.13 -13.67
CA VAL A 246 6.38 -3.08 -13.05
C VAL A 246 5.79 -1.68 -13.16
N ALA A 247 4.66 -1.56 -13.85
CA ALA A 247 3.91 -0.31 -13.91
C ALA A 247 2.94 -0.19 -12.73
N THR A 248 3.10 0.85 -11.92
CA THR A 248 2.16 1.14 -10.82
C THR A 248 0.87 1.74 -11.35
N LYS A 249 -0.28 1.23 -10.93
CA LYS A 249 -1.56 1.92 -11.12
C LYS A 249 -1.76 2.90 -9.97
N GLN A 250 -1.62 4.20 -10.22
CA GLN A 250 -2.19 5.19 -9.31
C GLN A 250 -3.70 5.07 -9.37
N ILE A 251 -4.31 4.49 -8.34
CA ILE A 251 -5.72 4.76 -8.06
C ILE A 251 -5.71 6.13 -7.41
N ALA A 252 -6.12 7.16 -8.14
CA ALA A 252 -6.29 8.50 -7.59
C ALA A 252 -7.24 8.40 -6.38
N THR A 253 -6.69 8.52 -5.18
CA THR A 253 -7.46 8.74 -3.97
C THR A 253 -8.01 10.16 -4.04
N ALA A 254 -9.31 10.26 -4.30
CA ALA A 254 -10.07 11.52 -4.31
C ALA A 254 -10.32 12.03 -2.89
#